data_AF-A0AAU5DFL9-F1
#
_entry.id   AF-A0AAU5DFL9-F1
#
_cell.length_a   1.000
_cell.length_b   1.000
_cell.length_c   1.000
_cell.angle_alpha   90.00
_cell.angle_beta   90.00
_cell.angle_gamma   90.00
#
_symmetry.space_group_name_H-M   'P 1'
#
loop_
_entity.id
_entity.type
_entity.pdbx_description
1 polymer ?
#
loop_
_entity_poly.entity_id
_entity_poly.type
_entity_poly.pdbx_seq_one_letter_code
_entity_poly.pdbx_strand_id
1 'polypeptide(L)'
;MIRDDRSRRAQSAAAEAPVIGALAGVGDQVTDAQGFRAIVTDIRGGTVWVLRPVAGGTSRWETDQPDGLTVVRRRADRITDP
;
A
#
# COMPACT_ATOMS: atom_id res chain seq x y z
N MET A 1 -8.85 -16.88 -42.23
CA MET A 1 -9.44 -15.54 -42.11
C MET A 1 -9.88 -15.42 -40.65
N ILE A 2 -9.03 -14.89 -39.75
CA ILE A 2 -9.09 -13.54 -39.14
C ILE A 2 -10.41 -13.37 -38.36
N ARG A 3 -10.45 -13.18 -37.02
CA ARG A 3 -9.83 -12.09 -36.24
C ARG A 3 -9.83 -12.40 -34.72
N ASP A 4 -8.80 -11.89 -34.07
CA ASP A 4 -8.62 -11.63 -32.63
C ASP A 4 -9.71 -10.65 -32.10
N ASP A 5 -10.20 -10.84 -30.87
CA ASP A 5 -10.83 -9.77 -30.08
C ASP A 5 -10.59 -10.02 -28.58
N ARG A 6 -9.52 -9.39 -28.09
CA ARG A 6 -9.30 -9.06 -26.68
C ARG A 6 -10.40 -8.11 -26.21
N SER A 7 -10.60 -8.05 -24.89
CA SER A 7 -11.17 -6.90 -24.15
C SER A 7 -12.69 -6.91 -23.97
N ARG A 8 -13.14 -7.46 -22.84
CA ARG A 8 -13.91 -6.74 -21.81
C ARG A 8 -14.48 -7.72 -20.79
N ARG A 9 -14.55 -7.28 -19.53
CA ARG A 9 -15.14 -7.96 -18.36
C ARG A 9 -14.31 -9.06 -17.70
N ALA A 10 -13.16 -8.66 -17.18
CA ALA A 10 -12.73 -9.14 -15.87
C ALA A 10 -12.56 -7.94 -14.93
N GLN A 11 -13.66 -7.23 -14.71
CA GLN A 11 -13.86 -6.38 -13.54
C GLN A 11 -15.14 -6.88 -12.88
N SER A 12 -15.15 -6.86 -11.55
CA SER A 12 -16.28 -7.20 -10.66
C SER A 12 -16.24 -8.60 -10.05
N ALA A 13 -15.34 -8.78 -9.09
CA ALA A 13 -15.65 -9.31 -7.75
C ALA A 13 -14.36 -9.32 -6.91
N ALA A 14 -13.85 -8.14 -6.54
CA ALA A 14 -12.83 -8.02 -5.50
C ALA A 14 -13.48 -7.38 -4.28
N ALA A 15 -14.50 -8.05 -3.74
CA ALA A 15 -15.01 -7.74 -2.41
C ALA A 15 -14.28 -8.63 -1.40
N GLU A 16 -13.49 -7.97 -0.56
CA GLU A 16 -13.44 -8.22 0.89
C GLU A 16 -12.87 -9.56 1.38
N ALA A 17 -11.54 -9.58 1.49
CA ALA A 17 -10.83 -10.29 2.55
C ALA A 17 -9.87 -9.27 3.20
N PRO A 18 -9.61 -9.32 4.52
CA PRO A 18 -8.45 -8.61 5.06
C PRO A 18 -7.25 -9.24 4.37
N VAL A 19 -6.53 -8.49 3.54
CA VAL A 19 -5.40 -9.01 2.78
C VAL A 19 -4.22 -9.31 3.73
N ILE A 20 -4.31 -10.43 4.44
CA ILE A 20 -3.15 -11.14 4.96
C ILE A 20 -2.38 -11.61 3.71
N GLY A 21 -1.40 -10.83 3.23
CA GLY A 21 -0.53 -11.25 2.12
C GLY A 21 -0.12 -10.21 1.08
N ALA A 22 -0.62 -8.97 1.15
CA ALA A 22 -0.13 -7.89 0.29
C ALA A 22 0.60 -6.84 1.13
N LEU A 23 1.94 -6.99 1.22
CA LEU A 23 2.83 -6.05 1.91
C LEU A 23 2.50 -4.61 1.53
N ALA A 24 2.66 -3.68 2.47
CA ALA A 24 2.38 -2.27 2.25
C ALA A 24 3.16 -1.74 1.05
N GLY A 25 2.49 -1.04 0.13
CA GLY A 25 3.10 -0.49 -1.08
C GLY A 25 3.44 1.00 -0.94
N VAL A 26 4.31 1.52 -1.81
CA VAL A 26 4.60 2.96 -1.87
C VAL A 26 3.30 3.76 -2.08
N GLY A 27 3.10 4.75 -1.22
CA GLY A 27 1.93 5.62 -1.16
C GLY A 27 0.82 5.13 -0.23
N ASP A 28 0.87 3.87 0.23
CA ASP A 28 -0.05 3.34 1.23
C ASP A 28 0.20 4.01 2.58
N GLN A 29 -0.88 4.29 3.28
CA GLN A 29 -0.85 4.70 4.67
C GLN A 29 -0.90 3.45 5.55
N VAL A 30 0.04 3.35 6.49
CA VAL A 30 0.22 2.23 7.38
C VAL A 30 0.19 2.68 8.84
N THR A 31 -0.08 1.75 9.73
CA THR A 31 0.21 1.84 11.16
C THR A 31 1.28 0.80 11.47
N ASP A 32 2.34 1.21 12.18
CA ASP A 32 3.38 0.28 12.63
C ASP A 32 2.94 -0.50 13.90
N ALA A 33 3.77 -1.43 14.34
CA ALA A 33 3.52 -2.23 15.55
C ALA A 33 3.42 -1.40 16.84
N GLN A 34 3.93 -0.17 16.85
CA GLN A 34 3.87 0.75 17.98
C GLN A 34 2.64 1.67 17.93
N GLY A 35 1.83 1.59 16.87
CA GLY A 35 0.63 2.41 16.68
C GLY A 35 0.87 3.73 15.95
N PHE A 36 2.08 3.98 15.44
CA PHE A 36 2.38 5.21 14.70
C PHE A 36 1.89 5.13 13.26
N ARG A 37 1.19 6.19 12.83
CA ARG A 37 0.67 6.31 11.46
C ARG A 37 1.70 6.93 10.53
N ALA A 38 1.98 6.24 9.44
CA ALA A 38 2.94 6.66 8.43
C ALA A 38 2.44 6.42 7.01
N ILE A 39 3.13 7.01 6.04
CA ILE A 39 2.98 6.71 4.62
C ILE A 39 4.26 6.01 4.17
N VAL A 40 4.12 4.90 3.46
CA VAL A 40 5.25 4.27 2.77
C VAL A 40 5.66 5.19 1.63
N THR A 41 6.89 5.69 1.69
CA THR A 41 7.43 6.62 0.69
C THR A 41 8.34 5.95 -0.31
N ASP A 42 8.98 4.85 0.07
CA ASP A 42 9.89 4.09 -0.78
C ASP A 42 10.02 2.64 -0.25
N ILE A 43 10.43 1.72 -1.12
CA ILE A 43 10.78 0.34 -0.78
C ILE A 43 12.12 0.02 -1.44
N ARG A 44 13.19 -0.01 -0.64
CA ARG A 44 14.55 -0.25 -1.13
C ARG A 44 14.84 -1.74 -1.19
N GLY A 45 15.33 -2.19 -2.34
CA GLY A 45 15.72 -3.59 -2.55
C GLY A 45 14.57 -4.61 -2.38
N GLY A 46 13.32 -4.15 -2.29
CA GLY A 46 12.17 -5.01 -1.98
C GLY A 46 12.10 -5.48 -0.52
N THR A 47 12.99 -5.00 0.36
CA THR A 47 13.14 -5.51 1.73
C THR A 47 13.13 -4.43 2.81
N VAL A 48 13.30 -3.16 2.46
CA VAL A 48 13.30 -2.05 3.43
C VAL A 48 12.26 -1.01 3.05
N TRP A 49 11.31 -0.75 3.94
CA TRP A 49 10.25 0.24 3.80
C TRP A 49 10.68 1.56 4.44
N VAL A 50 10.64 2.64 3.66
CA VAL A 50 10.92 3.99 4.15
C VAL A 50 9.62 4.70 4.46
N LEU A 51 9.42 5.05 5.72
CA LEU A 51 8.18 5.57 6.27
C LEU A 51 8.29 7.06 6.58
N ARG A 52 7.24 7.81 6.28
CA ARG A 52 7.09 9.21 6.68
C ARG A 52 5.87 9.36 7.58
N PRO A 53 5.97 10.03 8.74
CA PRO A 53 4.82 10.24 9.60
C PRO A 53 3.71 11.03 8.88
N VAL A 54 2.46 10.69 9.17
CA VAL A 54 1.30 11.43 8.62
C VAL A 54 1.17 12.81 9.25
N ALA A 55 1.51 12.94 10.54
CA ALA A 55 1.45 14.17 11.31
C ALA A 55 2.55 14.21 12.37
N GLY A 56 2.95 15.41 12.79
CA GLY A 56 3.78 15.59 13.99
C GLY A 56 5.28 15.38 13.83
N GLY A 57 5.83 15.24 12.62
CA GLY A 57 7.29 15.17 12.43
C GLY A 57 7.73 15.14 10.96
N THR A 58 9.02 15.46 10.74
CA THR A 58 9.68 15.35 9.43
C THR A 58 10.61 14.14 9.33
N SER A 59 10.93 13.51 10.46
CA SER A 59 11.85 12.39 10.54
C SER A 59 11.22 11.15 9.92
N ARG A 60 11.82 10.71 8.81
CA ARG A 60 11.52 9.41 8.21
C ARG A 60 12.23 8.32 9.02
N TRP A 61 11.67 7.12 9.00
CA TRP A 61 12.33 5.94 9.54
C TRP A 61 12.22 4.77 8.58
N GLU A 62 13.05 3.76 8.79
CA GLU A 62 13.14 2.58 7.95
C GLU A 62 12.73 1.35 8.75
N THR A 63 12.12 0.38 8.08
CA THR A 63 11.81 -0.93 8.68
C THR A 63 11.98 -2.05 7.64
N ASP A 64 12.54 -3.16 8.08
CA ASP A 64 12.68 -4.42 7.34
C ASP A 64 11.63 -5.46 7.78
N GLN A 65 10.66 -5.04 8.60
CA GLN A 65 9.57 -5.89 9.11
C GLN A 65 8.24 -5.48 8.47
N PRO A 66 8.00 -5.82 7.19
CA PRO A 66 6.79 -5.41 6.49
C PRO A 66 5.52 -6.04 7.08
N ASP A 67 5.64 -7.19 7.74
CA ASP A 67 4.53 -7.84 8.45
C ASP A 67 4.07 -7.05 9.69
N GLY A 68 4.94 -6.18 10.21
CA GLY A 68 4.59 -5.23 11.28
C GLY A 68 3.82 -3.99 10.78
N LEU A 69 3.62 -3.86 9.46
CA LEU A 69 2.93 -2.72 8.86
C LEU A 69 1.48 -3.10 8.50
N THR A 70 0.54 -2.53 9.25
CA THR A 70 -0.88 -2.67 8.94
C THR A 70 -1.31 -1.56 7.99
N VAL A 71 -1.72 -1.90 6.77
CA VAL A 71 -2.23 -0.91 5.82
C VAL A 71 -3.60 -0.39 6.29
N VAL A 72 -3.68 0.92 6.53
CA VAL A 72 -4.91 1.62 6.96
C VAL A 72 -5.64 2.24 5.77
N ARG A 73 -4.90 2.70 4.76
CA ARG A 73 -5.49 3.27 3.53
C ARG A 73 -4.57 2.99 2.35
N ARG A 74 -5.11 2.44 1.26
CA ARG A 74 -4.32 2.19 0.05
C ARG A 74 -4.08 3.47 -0.73
N ARG A 75 -3.02 3.51 -1.53
CA ARG A 75 -2.73 4.64 -2.43
C ARG A 75 -3.91 4.97 -3.36
N ALA A 76 -4.59 3.97 -3.90
CA ALA A 76 -5.72 4.16 -4.80
C ALA A 76 -6.87 4.96 -4.13
N ASP A 77 -7.15 4.67 -2.86
CA ASP A 77 -8.19 5.34 -2.09
C ASP A 77 -7.83 6.78 -1.72
N ARG A 78 -6.52 7.11 -1.71
CA ARG A 78 -6.03 8.48 -1.47
C ARG A 78 -6.08 9.38 -2.70
N ILE A 79 -6.07 8.82 -3.90
CA ILE A 79 -6.09 9.59 -5.15
C ILE A 79 -7.52 9.92 -5.58
N THR A 80 -8.49 9.12 -5.12
CA THR A 80 -9.89 9.19 -5.54
C THR A 80 -10.75 10.13 -4.69
N ASP A 81 -10.20 10.66 -3.59
CA ASP A 81 -10.90 11.53 -2.64
C ASP A 81 -10.27 12.94 -2.71
N PRO A 82 -10.94 13.93 -3.38
CA PRO A 82 -10.43 15.28 -3.60
C PRO A 82 -10.40 16.16 -2.35
#